data_AF-A0A1J7BP54-F1
#
_entry.id   AF-A0A1J7BP54-F1
#
_cell.length_a   1.000
_cell.length_b   1.000
_cell.length_c   1.000
_cell.angle_alpha   90.00
_cell.angle_beta   90.00
_cell.angle_gamma   90.00
#
_symmetry.space_group_name_H-M   'P 1'
#
loop_
_entity.id
_entity.type
_entity.pdbx_description
1 polymer ?
#
loop_
_entity_poly.entity_id
_entity_poly.type
_entity_poly.pdbx_seq_one_letter_code
_entity_poly.pdbx_strand_id
1 'polypeptide(L)'
;MIRLLLLCFFFIINSAFCQDKYADSIKSIITADFAGIQIKDFKNLIPFKTEEGTGYVHAKTKKIMLKPSYYELDFAKPNLKGNYNNVIYFEINSQTKDIKVDYQNWQLFGSQYRDEAAISKEYAKGFYAAGNKIYNYSNIYSYCPALFKYKNEYFAIAEINKQYAVINSDGDALKNLQFDYSSLKMIRLENDVIWFKYKTTAGEEGFINMDGEKKLVNEIISNSRTQTNGSFNYIDTEHSIDINYYGYGVESNDEFSGVIDFTTMSWLIKPQKNLKIEAVNYTAETNVSDKFTIEDRKKLKFYFLVNDEKNNTSYYIDENLKKYLPKS
;
A
#
# COMPACT_ATOMS: atom_id res chain seq x y z
N MET A 1 13.51 62.57 -31.91
CA MET A 1 12.74 61.90 -30.84
C MET A 1 12.65 60.42 -31.17
N ILE A 2 13.60 59.62 -30.66
CA ILE A 2 13.62 58.16 -30.81
C ILE A 2 13.37 57.61 -29.40
N ARG A 3 12.24 56.93 -29.19
CA ARG A 3 11.98 56.18 -27.96
C ARG A 3 12.61 54.80 -28.11
N LEU A 4 13.63 54.55 -27.30
CA LEU A 4 14.27 53.26 -27.12
C LEU A 4 13.27 52.34 -26.38
N LEU A 5 12.76 51.31 -27.06
CA LEU A 5 11.97 50.25 -26.45
C LEU A 5 12.98 49.24 -25.86
N LEU A 6 13.05 49.15 -24.54
CA LEU A 6 13.84 48.14 -23.83
C LEU A 6 13.21 46.76 -24.09
N LEU A 7 13.99 45.87 -24.70
CA LEU A 7 13.69 44.44 -24.77
C LEU A 7 13.66 43.87 -23.33
N CYS A 8 12.48 43.53 -22.83
CA CYS A 8 12.34 42.54 -21.76
C CYS A 8 12.47 41.14 -22.38
N PHE A 9 13.71 40.69 -22.60
CA PHE A 9 14.02 39.29 -22.86
C PHE A 9 14.81 38.73 -21.68
N PHE A 10 14.53 37.47 -21.35
CA PHE A 10 15.19 36.61 -20.34
C PHE A 10 14.72 36.72 -18.89
N PHE A 11 13.60 36.05 -18.58
CA PHE A 11 13.42 35.39 -17.28
C PHE A 11 12.49 34.16 -17.37
N ILE A 12 12.73 33.24 -18.33
CA ILE A 12 12.09 31.90 -18.33
C ILE A 12 13.09 30.79 -18.73
N ILE A 13 14.35 30.85 -18.26
CA ILE A 13 15.35 29.77 -18.53
C ILE A 13 15.98 29.18 -17.25
N ASN A 14 15.75 29.75 -16.07
CA ASN A 14 16.46 29.32 -14.85
C ASN A 14 15.80 28.21 -14.02
N SER A 15 14.54 27.83 -14.27
CA SER A 15 13.89 26.78 -13.48
C SER A 15 14.35 25.37 -13.91
N ALA A 16 14.38 25.08 -15.22
CA ALA A 16 14.79 23.77 -15.74
C ALA A 16 16.28 23.47 -15.45
N PHE A 17 17.16 24.45 -15.65
CA PHE A 17 18.61 24.27 -15.43
C PHE A 17 18.99 24.09 -13.95
N CYS A 18 18.19 24.63 -13.04
CA CYS A 18 18.37 24.44 -11.59
C CYS A 18 17.88 23.05 -11.15
N GLN A 19 16.83 22.53 -11.79
CA GLN A 19 16.30 21.19 -11.53
C GLN A 19 17.26 20.10 -12.01
N ASP A 20 17.77 20.19 -13.24
CA ASP A 20 18.70 19.16 -13.77
C ASP A 20 19.96 19.03 -12.91
N LYS A 21 20.54 20.16 -12.49
CA LYS A 21 21.71 20.18 -11.59
C LYS A 21 21.43 19.55 -10.23
N TYR A 22 20.22 19.75 -9.70
CA TYR A 22 19.84 19.14 -8.43
C TYR A 22 19.66 17.64 -8.58
N ALA A 23 18.95 17.16 -9.62
CA ALA A 23 18.80 15.73 -9.89
C ALA A 23 20.15 15.02 -10.08
N ASP A 24 21.09 15.62 -10.83
CA ASP A 24 22.44 15.08 -11.00
C ASP A 24 23.23 15.02 -9.68
N SER A 25 23.06 16.03 -8.82
CA SER A 25 23.67 16.04 -7.49
C SER A 25 23.12 14.93 -6.60
N ILE A 26 21.80 14.69 -6.62
CA ILE A 26 21.16 13.61 -5.88
C ILE A 26 21.57 12.25 -6.43
N LYS A 27 21.64 12.08 -7.75
CA LYS A 27 22.16 10.86 -8.39
C LYS A 27 23.57 10.55 -7.91
N SER A 28 24.44 11.56 -7.78
CA SER A 28 25.81 11.39 -7.29
C SER A 28 25.85 10.94 -5.83
N ILE A 29 24.99 11.50 -4.97
CA ILE A 29 24.85 11.10 -3.56
C ILE A 29 24.40 9.64 -3.46
N ILE A 30 23.33 9.27 -4.17
CA ILE A 30 22.80 7.89 -4.19
C ILE A 30 23.88 6.94 -4.73
N THR A 31 24.60 7.32 -5.78
CA THR A 31 25.70 6.51 -6.32
C THR A 31 26.76 6.23 -5.26
N ALA A 32 27.19 7.26 -4.52
CA ALA A 32 28.19 7.12 -3.48
C ALA A 32 27.70 6.23 -2.31
N ASP A 33 26.47 6.43 -1.86
CA ASP A 33 25.87 5.67 -0.75
C ASP A 33 25.75 4.17 -1.06
N PHE A 34 25.41 3.83 -2.31
CA PHE A 34 25.24 2.43 -2.74
C PHE A 34 26.50 1.78 -3.32
N ALA A 35 27.59 2.52 -3.52
CA ALA A 35 28.82 2.00 -4.12
C ALA A 35 29.38 0.78 -3.38
N GLY A 36 29.34 0.80 -2.05
CA GLY A 36 29.86 -0.26 -1.19
C GLY A 36 28.91 -1.45 -0.97
N ILE A 37 27.69 -1.40 -1.50
CA ILE A 37 26.67 -2.42 -1.28
C ILE A 37 26.53 -3.28 -2.53
N GLN A 38 26.75 -4.59 -2.41
CA GLN A 38 26.49 -5.49 -3.53
C GLN A 38 24.99 -5.74 -3.65
N ILE A 39 24.48 -5.87 -4.88
CA ILE A 39 23.05 -6.13 -5.14
C ILE A 39 22.56 -7.37 -4.37
N LYS A 40 23.38 -8.43 -4.35
CA LYS A 40 23.09 -9.67 -3.60
C LYS A 40 22.90 -9.46 -2.09
N ASP A 41 23.38 -8.35 -1.55
CA ASP A 41 23.31 -8.01 -0.13
C ASP A 41 22.07 -7.18 0.22
N PHE A 42 21.32 -6.68 -0.78
CA PHE A 42 20.07 -5.92 -0.56
C PHE A 42 19.05 -6.70 0.26
N LYS A 43 18.94 -8.02 0.04
CA LYS A 43 18.08 -8.91 0.84
C LYS A 43 18.38 -8.93 2.34
N ASN A 44 19.59 -8.51 2.72
CA ASN A 44 20.05 -8.45 4.10
C ASN A 44 19.87 -7.06 4.71
N LEU A 45 19.31 -6.08 4.01
CA LEU A 45 19.14 -4.73 4.53
C LEU A 45 17.84 -4.61 5.30
N ILE A 46 17.93 -4.31 6.60
CA ILE A 46 16.78 -4.07 7.46
C ILE A 46 16.70 -2.57 7.73
N PRO A 47 15.54 -1.93 7.51
CA PRO A 47 15.37 -0.52 7.79
C PRO A 47 15.52 -0.21 9.28
N PHE A 48 15.86 1.03 9.61
CA PHE A 48 15.66 1.63 10.93
C PHE A 48 15.30 3.10 10.72
N LYS A 49 14.42 3.64 11.57
CA LYS A 49 13.93 5.02 11.43
C LYS A 49 14.62 5.95 12.44
N THR A 50 14.90 7.17 12.01
CA THR A 50 15.31 8.30 12.84
C THR A 50 14.52 9.55 12.40
N GLU A 51 14.72 10.68 13.09
CA GLU A 51 14.15 11.97 12.68
C GLU A 51 14.65 12.43 11.29
N GLU A 52 15.85 12.00 10.89
CA GLU A 52 16.49 12.34 9.62
C GLU A 52 15.99 11.47 8.44
N GLY A 53 15.24 10.40 8.71
CA GLY A 53 14.68 9.50 7.69
C GLY A 53 14.86 8.02 8.01
N THR A 54 14.88 7.18 6.97
CA THR A 54 15.12 5.74 7.09
C THR A 54 16.55 5.40 6.68
N GLY A 55 17.29 4.74 7.56
CA GLY A 55 18.58 4.11 7.27
C GLY A 55 18.45 2.60 7.18
N TYR A 56 19.53 1.90 6.82
CA TYR A 56 19.52 0.44 6.67
C TYR A 56 20.73 -0.21 7.34
N VAL A 57 20.50 -1.31 8.05
CA VAL A 57 21.53 -2.15 8.66
C VAL A 57 21.57 -3.52 8.02
N HIS A 58 22.74 -4.16 8.02
CA HIS A 58 22.83 -5.54 7.61
C HIS A 58 22.25 -6.48 8.69
N ALA A 59 21.29 -7.34 8.33
CA ALA A 59 20.50 -8.20 9.21
C ALA A 59 21.32 -9.06 10.18
N LYS A 60 22.44 -9.62 9.71
CA LYS A 60 23.34 -10.45 10.52
C LYS A 60 24.31 -9.63 11.39
N THR A 61 25.07 -8.73 10.78
CA THR A 61 26.15 -8.00 11.46
C THR A 61 25.65 -6.82 12.29
N LYS A 62 24.44 -6.32 11.98
CA LYS A 62 23.82 -5.10 12.52
C LYS A 62 24.60 -3.81 12.22
N LYS A 63 25.55 -3.87 11.27
CA LYS A 63 26.32 -2.71 10.80
C LYS A 63 25.43 -1.80 9.94
N ILE A 64 25.53 -0.49 10.13
CA ILE A 64 24.88 0.50 9.26
C ILE A 64 25.49 0.41 7.86
N MET A 65 24.63 0.18 6.87
CA MET A 65 24.97 0.08 5.44
C MET A 65 24.53 1.33 4.69
N LEU A 66 23.42 1.95 5.09
CA LEU A 66 22.92 3.22 4.58
C LEU A 66 22.53 4.11 5.75
N LYS A 67 22.95 5.38 5.69
CA LYS A 67 22.58 6.38 6.71
C LYS A 67 21.12 6.82 6.53
N PRO A 68 20.47 7.36 7.57
CA PRO A 68 19.11 7.86 7.47
C PRO A 68 19.01 9.07 6.53
N SER A 69 18.51 8.86 5.32
CA SER A 69 18.20 9.91 4.33
C SER A 69 17.15 9.45 3.28
N TYR A 70 16.66 8.22 3.43
CA TYR A 70 15.80 7.55 2.46
C TYR A 70 14.40 7.37 3.01
N TYR A 71 13.41 7.34 2.12
CA TYR A 71 12.05 6.95 2.43
C TYR A 71 11.64 5.81 1.50
N GLU A 72 11.03 4.77 2.08
CA GLU A 72 10.40 3.66 1.34
C GLU A 72 11.32 3.00 0.30
N LEU A 73 12.46 2.44 0.72
CA LEU A 73 13.25 1.64 -0.20
C LEU A 73 12.58 0.28 -0.43
N ASP A 74 12.39 -0.03 -1.69
CA ASP A 74 11.96 -1.33 -2.16
C ASP A 74 13.15 -2.10 -2.72
N PHE A 75 13.38 -3.27 -2.16
CA PHE A 75 14.44 -4.19 -2.56
C PHE A 75 13.93 -5.45 -3.27
N ALA A 76 12.63 -5.63 -3.46
CA ALA A 76 12.05 -6.87 -3.97
C ALA A 76 11.87 -6.90 -5.49
N LYS A 77 11.68 -5.75 -6.13
CA LYS A 77 11.49 -5.69 -7.59
C LYS A 77 12.83 -5.75 -8.32
N PRO A 78 12.86 -6.08 -9.62
CA PRO A 78 14.13 -6.38 -10.29
C PRO A 78 15.10 -5.21 -10.25
N ASN A 79 14.72 -4.01 -9.86
CA ASN A 79 15.60 -2.90 -9.55
C ASN A 79 15.22 -2.35 -8.17
N LEU A 80 16.20 -1.87 -7.40
CA LEU A 80 15.91 -1.21 -6.13
C LEU A 80 15.26 0.14 -6.43
N LYS A 81 14.15 0.43 -5.76
CA LYS A 81 13.43 1.70 -5.92
C LYS A 81 13.36 2.44 -4.61
N GLY A 82 13.25 3.76 -4.65
CA GLY A 82 13.12 4.53 -3.43
C GLY A 82 12.91 6.01 -3.66
N ASN A 83 12.68 6.70 -2.55
CA ASN A 83 12.56 8.15 -2.53
C ASN A 83 13.67 8.76 -1.68
N TYR A 84 14.32 9.79 -2.22
CA TYR A 84 15.29 10.61 -1.50
C TYR A 84 14.62 11.93 -1.08
N ASN A 85 14.63 12.22 0.22
CA ASN A 85 14.00 13.42 0.83
C ASN A 85 12.55 13.71 0.38
N ASN A 86 11.78 12.69 -0.01
CA ASN A 86 10.40 12.80 -0.52
C ASN A 86 10.22 13.66 -1.78
N VAL A 87 11.29 13.98 -2.50
CA VAL A 87 11.24 14.85 -3.70
C VAL A 87 11.71 14.10 -4.95
N ILE A 88 12.72 13.24 -4.80
CA ILE A 88 13.32 12.51 -5.91
C ILE A 88 13.00 11.04 -5.80
N TYR A 89 12.33 10.50 -6.82
CA TYR A 89 12.25 9.06 -7.04
C TYR A 89 13.55 8.59 -7.69
N PHE A 90 14.02 7.41 -7.31
CA PHE A 90 15.17 6.79 -7.96
C PHE A 90 14.99 5.29 -8.12
N GLU A 91 15.71 4.75 -9.10
CA GLU A 91 15.77 3.34 -9.41
C GLU A 91 17.23 2.92 -9.67
N ILE A 92 17.69 1.87 -8.99
CA ILE A 92 19.02 1.27 -9.16
C ILE A 92 18.85 -0.08 -9.84
N ASN A 93 19.43 -0.22 -11.03
CA ASN A 93 19.34 -1.45 -11.80
C ASN A 93 20.04 -2.61 -11.06
N SER A 94 19.36 -3.73 -10.83
CA SER A 94 19.97 -4.86 -10.09
C SER A 94 21.01 -5.66 -10.88
N GLN A 95 21.19 -5.39 -12.16
CA GLN A 95 22.20 -6.06 -13.00
C GLN A 95 23.37 -5.12 -13.29
N THR A 96 23.07 -3.89 -13.69
CA THR A 96 24.07 -2.92 -14.15
C THR A 96 24.49 -1.93 -13.07
N LYS A 97 23.73 -1.81 -11.97
CA LYS A 97 23.81 -0.73 -10.97
C LYS A 97 23.58 0.68 -11.53
N ASP A 98 23.07 0.81 -12.75
CA ASP A 98 22.73 2.11 -13.31
C ASP A 98 21.65 2.77 -12.46
N ILE A 99 21.86 4.07 -12.18
CA ILE A 99 20.94 4.87 -11.36
C ILE A 99 20.15 5.81 -12.26
N LYS A 100 18.83 5.70 -12.17
CA LYS A 100 17.87 6.65 -12.72
C LYS A 100 17.30 7.49 -11.58
N VAL A 101 17.13 8.78 -11.82
CA VAL A 101 16.52 9.72 -10.88
C VAL A 101 15.48 10.53 -11.64
N ASP A 102 14.31 10.69 -11.02
CA ASP A 102 13.21 11.45 -11.57
C ASP A 102 12.60 12.31 -10.46
N TYR A 103 12.18 13.53 -10.78
CA TYR A 103 11.37 14.32 -9.87
C TYR A 103 10.01 13.65 -9.67
N GLN A 104 9.53 13.58 -8.43
CA GLN A 104 8.16 13.14 -8.17
C GLN A 104 7.16 14.16 -8.73
N ASN A 105 6.77 14.00 -10.00
CA ASN A 105 5.66 14.73 -10.60
C ASN A 105 4.37 13.94 -10.41
N TRP A 106 3.64 14.26 -9.34
CA TRP A 106 2.31 13.68 -9.04
C TRP A 106 1.26 14.01 -10.13
N GLN A 107 1.58 14.90 -11.08
CA GLN A 107 0.69 15.38 -12.14
C GLN A 107 0.57 14.46 -13.37
N LEU A 108 1.31 13.35 -13.46
CA LEU A 108 1.20 12.41 -14.60
C LEU A 108 0.13 11.32 -14.42
N PHE A 109 -0.60 11.31 -13.31
CA PHE A 109 -1.69 10.36 -13.03
C PHE A 109 -3.09 10.92 -13.30
N GLY A 110 -3.19 12.00 -14.07
CA GLY A 110 -4.45 12.46 -14.64
C GLY A 110 -4.93 11.48 -15.70
N SER A 111 -5.72 10.49 -15.29
CA SER A 111 -6.44 9.59 -16.18
C SER A 111 -7.15 10.40 -17.28
N GLN A 112 -6.79 10.14 -18.54
CA GLN A 112 -7.58 10.60 -19.68
C GLN A 112 -8.91 9.84 -19.66
N TYR A 113 -9.91 10.42 -19.00
CA TYR A 113 -11.27 9.90 -19.00
C TYR A 113 -11.85 10.06 -20.42
N ARG A 114 -12.01 8.94 -21.12
CA ARG A 114 -12.99 8.87 -22.20
C ARG A 114 -14.36 8.73 -21.55
N ASP A 115 -15.18 9.77 -21.67
CA ASP A 115 -16.61 9.70 -21.40
C ASP A 115 -17.26 8.83 -22.47
N GLU A 116 -17.37 7.53 -22.19
CA GLU A 116 -18.37 6.71 -22.85
C GLU A 116 -19.75 7.13 -22.34
N ALA A 117 -20.66 7.41 -23.28
CA ALA A 117 -21.98 7.96 -23.00
C ALA A 117 -22.74 7.14 -21.94
N ALA A 118 -23.24 7.83 -20.91
CA ALA A 118 -24.06 7.23 -19.88
C ALA A 118 -25.31 6.59 -20.50
N ILE A 119 -25.46 5.28 -20.33
CA ILE A 119 -26.70 4.58 -20.70
C ILE A 119 -27.75 4.93 -19.63
N SER A 120 -28.76 5.73 -19.99
CA SER A 120 -29.89 6.08 -19.13
C SER A 120 -30.85 4.89 -19.01
N LYS A 121 -30.50 3.89 -18.20
CA LYS A 121 -31.41 2.83 -17.77
C LYS A 121 -31.73 3.05 -16.30
N GLU A 122 -32.98 3.40 -15.98
CA GLU A 122 -33.40 3.49 -14.58
C GLU A 122 -33.44 2.09 -13.96
N TYR A 123 -32.73 1.92 -12.85
CA TYR A 123 -32.69 0.68 -12.07
C TYR A 123 -33.55 0.85 -10.81
N ALA A 124 -34.61 0.06 -10.69
CA ALA A 124 -35.39 -0.02 -9.45
C ALA A 124 -34.54 -0.55 -8.28
N LYS A 125 -33.61 -1.46 -8.57
CA LYS A 125 -32.52 -1.94 -7.71
C LYS A 125 -31.36 -2.40 -8.61
N GLY A 126 -30.16 -2.51 -8.05
CA GLY A 126 -28.99 -3.00 -8.77
C GLY A 126 -28.20 -1.91 -9.50
N PHE A 127 -27.32 -2.36 -10.38
CA PHE A 127 -26.37 -1.50 -11.08
C PHE A 127 -25.98 -2.07 -12.45
N TYR A 128 -25.57 -1.17 -13.34
CA TYR A 128 -24.93 -1.49 -14.60
C TYR A 128 -23.45 -1.15 -14.53
N ALA A 129 -22.61 -2.16 -14.76
CA ALA A 129 -21.17 -2.01 -14.84
C ALA A 129 -20.61 -2.56 -16.15
N ALA A 130 -19.58 -1.91 -16.66
CA ALA A 130 -18.76 -2.39 -17.76
C ALA A 130 -17.29 -2.03 -17.48
N GLY A 131 -16.37 -2.91 -17.87
CA GLY A 131 -14.96 -2.77 -17.48
C GLY A 131 -14.82 -2.74 -15.96
N ASN A 132 -14.27 -1.64 -15.43
CA ASN A 132 -14.03 -1.41 -14.01
C ASN A 132 -14.89 -0.27 -13.43
N LYS A 133 -15.98 0.10 -14.10
CA LYS A 133 -16.80 1.25 -13.73
C LYS A 133 -18.29 0.89 -13.66
N ILE A 134 -18.97 1.47 -12.68
CA ILE A 134 -20.43 1.54 -12.64
C ILE A 134 -20.87 2.77 -13.42
N TYR A 135 -21.72 2.56 -14.42
CA TYR A 135 -22.26 3.63 -15.26
C TYR A 135 -23.64 4.08 -14.78
N ASN A 136 -24.38 3.19 -14.12
CA ASN A 136 -25.70 3.49 -13.59
C ASN A 136 -26.01 2.59 -12.39
N TYR A 137 -26.75 3.09 -11.41
CA TYR A 137 -27.15 2.35 -10.22
C TYR A 137 -28.46 2.91 -9.68
N SER A 138 -29.18 2.09 -8.91
CA SER A 138 -30.43 2.50 -8.29
C SER A 138 -30.25 3.63 -7.27
N ASN A 139 -31.18 4.58 -7.25
CA ASN A 139 -31.19 5.69 -6.29
C ASN A 139 -31.53 5.28 -4.85
N ILE A 140 -31.84 4.01 -4.60
CA ILE A 140 -32.05 3.49 -3.24
C ILE A 140 -30.74 3.44 -2.43
N TYR A 141 -29.60 3.40 -3.10
CA TYR A 141 -28.28 3.33 -2.46
C TYR A 141 -27.81 4.73 -2.01
N SER A 142 -27.18 4.80 -0.84
CA SER A 142 -26.67 6.06 -0.26
C SER A 142 -25.63 6.75 -1.17
N TYR A 143 -24.86 5.98 -1.92
CA TYR A 143 -23.83 6.44 -2.87
C TYR A 143 -23.57 5.36 -3.93
N CYS A 144 -22.73 5.69 -4.92
CA CYS A 144 -22.28 4.76 -5.94
C CYS A 144 -21.64 3.51 -5.30
N PRO A 145 -22.22 2.30 -5.49
CA PRO A 145 -21.68 1.08 -4.89
C PRO A 145 -20.22 0.82 -5.26
N ALA A 146 -19.46 0.19 -4.36
CA ALA A 146 -18.06 -0.15 -4.63
C ALA A 146 -17.97 -1.44 -5.46
N LEU A 147 -17.67 -1.29 -6.75
CA LEU A 147 -17.62 -2.39 -7.72
C LEU A 147 -16.47 -3.36 -7.48
N PHE A 148 -16.73 -4.65 -7.65
CA PHE A 148 -15.71 -5.69 -7.78
C PHE A 148 -16.18 -6.84 -8.68
N LYS A 149 -15.22 -7.67 -9.09
CA LYS A 149 -15.48 -8.93 -9.80
C LYS A 149 -15.18 -10.12 -8.89
N TYR A 150 -15.97 -11.17 -9.03
CA TYR A 150 -15.76 -12.47 -8.39
C TYR A 150 -16.24 -13.56 -9.35
N LYS A 151 -15.38 -14.52 -9.71
CA LYS A 151 -15.71 -15.60 -10.67
C LYS A 151 -16.26 -15.06 -12.00
N ASN A 152 -15.67 -13.98 -12.51
CA ASN A 152 -16.07 -13.25 -13.72
C ASN A 152 -17.46 -12.57 -13.69
N GLU A 153 -18.13 -12.52 -12.54
CA GLU A 153 -19.40 -11.81 -12.37
C GLU A 153 -19.19 -10.49 -11.62
N TYR A 154 -20.06 -9.52 -11.87
CA TYR A 154 -20.03 -8.20 -11.23
C TYR A 154 -20.82 -8.21 -9.93
N PHE A 155 -20.14 -7.77 -8.86
CA PHE A 155 -20.73 -7.53 -7.55
C PHE A 155 -20.39 -6.11 -7.09
N ALA A 156 -21.13 -5.61 -6.11
CA ALA A 156 -20.78 -4.35 -5.46
C ALA A 156 -21.07 -4.39 -3.97
N ILE A 157 -20.28 -3.64 -3.20
CA ILE A 157 -20.64 -3.29 -1.82
C ILE A 157 -21.56 -2.08 -1.91
N ALA A 158 -22.82 -2.26 -1.51
CA ALA A 158 -23.82 -1.21 -1.51
C ALA A 158 -24.18 -0.82 -0.07
N GLU A 159 -24.63 0.42 0.10
CA GLU A 159 -25.13 0.92 1.38
C GLU A 159 -26.55 1.45 1.23
N ILE A 160 -27.41 1.08 2.18
CA ILE A 160 -28.75 1.65 2.37
C ILE A 160 -28.87 1.98 3.85
N ASN A 161 -29.24 3.21 4.20
CA ASN A 161 -29.47 3.64 5.59
C ASN A 161 -28.31 3.28 6.55
N LYS A 162 -27.05 3.46 6.11
CA LYS A 162 -25.82 3.11 6.86
C LYS A 162 -25.64 1.60 7.13
N GLN A 163 -26.40 0.75 6.45
CA GLN A 163 -26.20 -0.68 6.43
C GLN A 163 -25.57 -1.10 5.11
N TYR A 164 -24.57 -1.96 5.18
CA TYR A 164 -23.80 -2.44 4.03
C TYR A 164 -24.26 -3.85 3.65
N ALA A 165 -24.21 -4.17 2.36
CA ALA A 165 -24.43 -5.51 1.81
C ALA A 165 -23.53 -5.73 0.59
N VAL A 166 -23.37 -6.99 0.18
CA VAL A 166 -22.86 -7.34 -1.14
C VAL A 166 -24.01 -7.71 -2.05
N ILE A 167 -24.15 -6.99 -3.16
CA ILE A 167 -25.21 -7.19 -4.15
C ILE A 167 -24.65 -7.66 -5.49
N ASN A 168 -25.43 -8.45 -6.23
CA ASN A 168 -25.19 -8.70 -7.65
C ASN A 168 -25.65 -7.52 -8.51
N SER A 169 -25.46 -7.59 -9.84
CA SER A 169 -25.88 -6.54 -10.77
C SER A 169 -27.40 -6.27 -10.77
N ASP A 170 -28.22 -7.27 -10.45
CA ASP A 170 -29.68 -7.14 -10.33
C ASP A 170 -30.12 -6.51 -8.99
N GLY A 171 -29.17 -6.25 -8.09
CA GLY A 171 -29.43 -5.65 -6.78
C GLY A 171 -29.85 -6.64 -5.70
N ASP A 172 -29.76 -7.95 -5.96
CA ASP A 172 -30.01 -8.97 -4.96
C ASP A 172 -28.81 -9.10 -4.04
N ALA A 173 -29.05 -8.92 -2.74
CA ALA A 173 -28.03 -9.12 -1.72
C ALA A 173 -27.71 -10.60 -1.54
N LEU A 174 -26.44 -10.93 -1.39
CA LEU A 174 -25.98 -12.30 -1.15
C LEU A 174 -26.45 -12.79 0.21
N LYS A 175 -26.86 -14.07 0.30
CA LYS A 175 -27.49 -14.66 1.49
C LYS A 175 -26.75 -14.38 2.81
N ASN A 176 -25.42 -14.43 2.78
CA ASN A 176 -24.56 -14.24 3.96
C ASN A 176 -23.96 -12.83 4.05
N LEU A 177 -24.32 -11.92 3.14
CA LEU A 177 -23.80 -10.56 3.05
C LEU A 177 -24.97 -9.58 2.79
N GLN A 178 -26.00 -9.67 3.62
CA GLN A 178 -27.23 -8.86 3.55
C GLN A 178 -27.02 -7.48 4.14
N PHE A 179 -28.05 -6.63 4.14
CA PHE A 179 -28.01 -5.29 4.76
C PHE A 179 -28.09 -5.36 6.30
N ASP A 180 -27.15 -6.08 6.93
CA ASP A 180 -27.04 -6.26 8.38
C ASP A 180 -25.70 -5.76 8.97
N TYR A 181 -24.81 -5.25 8.12
CA TYR A 181 -23.49 -4.75 8.50
C TYR A 181 -23.48 -3.23 8.70
N SER A 182 -22.89 -2.75 9.80
CA SER A 182 -22.55 -1.35 10.00
C SER A 182 -21.19 -0.96 9.40
N SER A 183 -20.37 -1.94 9.06
CA SER A 183 -19.13 -1.76 8.31
C SER A 183 -18.80 -3.03 7.52
N LEU A 184 -18.39 -2.86 6.26
CA LEU A 184 -17.94 -3.95 5.40
C LEU A 184 -16.78 -3.47 4.52
N LYS A 185 -15.56 -3.90 4.84
CA LYS A 185 -14.34 -3.53 4.10
C LYS A 185 -13.79 -4.74 3.35
N MET A 186 -13.75 -4.64 2.02
CA MET A 186 -13.21 -5.68 1.15
C MET A 186 -11.70 -5.87 1.37
N ILE A 187 -11.30 -7.14 1.41
CA ILE A 187 -9.93 -7.63 1.34
C ILE A 187 -9.91 -8.61 0.18
N ARG A 188 -9.39 -8.16 -0.96
CA ARG A 188 -9.19 -9.02 -2.12
C ARG A 188 -7.81 -9.67 -2.00
N LEU A 189 -7.72 -10.93 -2.37
CA LEU A 189 -6.46 -11.66 -2.51
C LEU A 189 -6.40 -12.21 -3.94
N GLU A 190 -5.33 -12.93 -4.28
CA GLU A 190 -5.26 -13.58 -5.59
C GLU A 190 -6.32 -14.69 -5.78
N ASN A 191 -6.49 -15.12 -7.03
CA ASN A 191 -7.33 -16.26 -7.41
C ASN A 191 -8.80 -16.13 -6.99
N ASP A 192 -9.37 -14.93 -7.12
CA ASP A 192 -10.75 -14.61 -6.72
C ASP A 192 -11.06 -14.89 -5.24
N VAL A 193 -10.04 -14.96 -4.37
CA VAL A 193 -10.27 -15.09 -2.93
C VAL A 193 -10.62 -13.72 -2.36
N ILE A 194 -11.88 -13.56 -1.96
CA ILE A 194 -12.41 -12.31 -1.41
C ILE A 194 -12.92 -12.54 0.01
N TRP A 195 -12.41 -11.72 0.91
CA TRP A 195 -12.86 -11.62 2.29
C TRP A 195 -13.36 -10.20 2.57
N PHE A 196 -14.12 -10.06 3.63
CA PHE A 196 -14.59 -8.79 4.14
C PHE A 196 -14.30 -8.72 5.62
N LYS A 197 -13.63 -7.67 6.07
CA LYS A 197 -13.66 -7.29 7.48
C LYS A 197 -15.01 -6.66 7.75
N TYR A 198 -15.77 -7.24 8.67
CA TYR A 198 -17.15 -6.85 8.94
C TYR A 198 -17.36 -6.39 10.38
N LYS A 199 -18.38 -5.55 10.55
CA LYS A 199 -19.05 -5.30 11.83
C LYS A 199 -20.55 -5.29 11.59
N THR A 200 -21.31 -6.13 12.30
CA THR A 200 -22.77 -6.16 12.22
C THR A 200 -23.37 -4.97 12.97
N THR A 201 -24.65 -4.69 12.74
CA THR A 201 -25.42 -3.73 13.54
C THR A 201 -25.60 -4.16 15.00
N ALA A 202 -25.55 -5.47 15.27
CA ALA A 202 -25.56 -6.04 16.63
C ALA A 202 -24.19 -5.98 17.34
N GLY A 203 -23.13 -5.58 16.63
CA GLY A 203 -21.79 -5.41 17.19
C GLY A 203 -20.86 -6.62 17.04
N GLU A 204 -21.29 -7.72 16.44
CA GLU A 204 -20.38 -8.81 16.06
C GLU A 204 -19.38 -8.33 14.99
N GLU A 205 -18.09 -8.57 15.20
CA GLU A 205 -17.01 -8.14 14.31
C GLU A 205 -16.12 -9.32 13.90
N GLY A 206 -15.54 -9.32 12.70
CA GLY A 206 -14.64 -10.39 12.25
C GLY A 206 -14.33 -10.35 10.77
N PHE A 207 -14.00 -11.51 10.20
CA PHE A 207 -13.85 -11.69 8.76
C PHE A 207 -14.90 -12.65 8.23
N ILE A 208 -15.44 -12.35 7.04
CA ILE A 208 -16.38 -13.23 6.33
C ILE A 208 -16.01 -13.29 4.84
N ASN A 209 -16.16 -14.43 4.17
CA ASN A 209 -15.93 -14.54 2.73
C ASN A 209 -17.26 -14.57 1.94
N MET A 210 -17.16 -14.63 0.60
CA MET A 210 -18.32 -14.69 -0.31
C MET A 210 -19.26 -15.87 -0.03
N ASP A 211 -18.74 -16.98 0.51
CA ASP A 211 -19.51 -18.19 0.84
C ASP A 211 -20.10 -18.17 2.26
N GLY A 212 -19.78 -17.15 3.07
CA GLY A 212 -20.24 -16.99 4.45
C GLY A 212 -19.38 -17.67 5.51
N GLU A 213 -18.20 -18.18 5.16
CA GLU A 213 -17.22 -18.66 6.15
C GLU A 213 -16.76 -17.48 7.01
N LYS A 214 -16.82 -17.65 8.34
CA LYS A 214 -16.39 -16.61 9.30
C LYS A 214 -15.10 -16.99 9.99
N LYS A 215 -14.22 -15.99 10.22
CA LYS A 215 -12.97 -16.13 10.99
C LYS A 215 -12.78 -14.96 11.95
N LEU A 216 -12.07 -15.24 13.06
CA LEU A 216 -11.76 -14.29 14.13
C LEU A 216 -13.00 -13.52 14.66
N VAL A 217 -14.13 -14.24 14.81
CA VAL A 217 -15.40 -13.64 15.26
C VAL A 217 -15.25 -13.13 16.69
N ASN A 218 -15.35 -11.81 16.87
CA ASN A 218 -15.11 -11.09 18.12
C ASN A 218 -13.71 -11.31 18.71
N GLU A 219 -12.76 -11.77 17.90
CA GLU A 219 -11.35 -11.95 18.27
C GLU A 219 -10.45 -10.89 17.62
N ILE A 220 -11.03 -9.95 16.88
CA ILE A 220 -10.33 -8.79 16.34
C ILE A 220 -10.21 -7.67 17.40
N ILE A 221 -9.22 -6.80 17.25
CA ILE A 221 -9.09 -5.61 18.12
C ILE A 221 -10.28 -4.69 17.82
N SER A 222 -11.13 -4.44 18.82
CA SER A 222 -12.28 -3.55 18.64
C SER A 222 -11.84 -2.11 18.41
N ASN A 223 -12.57 -1.41 17.53
CA ASN A 223 -12.25 -0.07 17.05
C ASN A 223 -10.82 0.05 16.48
N SER A 224 -10.29 -1.06 15.98
CA SER A 224 -8.95 -1.08 15.44
C SER A 224 -8.85 -0.23 14.18
N ARG A 225 -7.79 0.57 14.16
CA ARG A 225 -7.28 1.21 12.96
C ARG A 225 -6.42 0.17 12.26
N THR A 226 -6.95 -0.40 11.17
CA THR A 226 -6.15 -1.24 10.27
C THR A 226 -5.12 -0.34 9.60
N GLN A 227 -3.86 -0.47 10.02
CA GLN A 227 -2.73 0.21 9.41
C GLN A 227 -2.06 -0.80 8.47
N THR A 228 -2.35 -0.69 7.19
CA THR A 228 -1.60 -1.45 6.18
C THR A 228 -0.52 -0.54 5.63
N ASN A 229 0.50 -0.27 6.44
CA ASN A 229 1.65 0.51 5.99
C ASN A 229 2.76 -0.45 5.58
N GLY A 230 2.56 -1.05 4.41
CA GLY A 230 3.59 -1.58 3.54
C GLY A 230 3.14 -1.18 2.14
N SER A 231 3.77 -0.17 1.56
CA SER A 231 3.36 0.40 0.28
C SER A 231 4.05 -0.33 -0.88
N PHE A 232 3.25 -0.83 -1.82
CA PHE A 232 3.51 -0.61 -3.25
C PHE A 232 2.30 0.12 -3.81
N ASN A 233 2.34 1.45 -3.80
CA ASN A 233 1.47 2.22 -4.68
C ASN A 233 2.10 2.16 -6.08
N TYR A 234 1.95 1.03 -6.77
CA TYR A 234 2.17 1.00 -8.22
C TYR A 234 0.93 0.46 -8.89
N ILE A 235 -0.01 1.38 -9.05
CA ILE A 235 -0.84 1.62 -10.25
C ILE A 235 -0.65 0.52 -11.29
N ASP A 236 -1.47 -0.53 -11.19
CA ASP A 236 -1.95 -1.17 -12.40
C ASP A 236 -2.67 -0.08 -13.20
N THR A 237 -2.02 0.41 -14.26
CA THR A 237 -2.53 1.52 -15.08
C THR A 237 -3.80 1.15 -15.83
N GLU A 238 -4.18 -0.13 -15.84
CA GLU A 238 -5.43 -0.61 -16.44
C GLU A 238 -6.53 -0.83 -15.39
N HIS A 239 -6.14 -1.06 -14.13
CA HIS A 239 -7.07 -1.30 -13.02
C HIS A 239 -6.61 -0.49 -11.81
N SER A 240 -7.19 0.70 -11.59
CA SER A 240 -7.00 1.55 -10.40
C SER A 240 -7.42 0.84 -9.09
N ILE A 241 -6.70 -0.20 -8.70
CA ILE A 241 -6.93 -1.00 -7.51
C ILE A 241 -5.69 -0.85 -6.65
N ASP A 242 -5.83 -0.19 -5.50
CA ASP A 242 -4.82 -0.18 -4.44
C ASP A 242 -4.67 -1.59 -3.87
N ILE A 243 -3.87 -2.40 -4.56
CA ILE A 243 -3.51 -3.77 -4.20
C ILE A 243 -2.51 -3.68 -3.03
N ASN A 244 -3.05 -3.47 -1.83
CA ASN A 244 -2.32 -3.50 -0.57
C ASN A 244 -1.93 -4.94 -0.20
N TYR A 245 -1.10 -5.63 -0.99
CA TYR A 245 -0.85 -7.06 -0.79
C TYR A 245 0.59 -7.36 -0.40
N TYR A 246 0.83 -7.35 0.92
CA TYR A 246 1.87 -8.20 1.49
C TYR A 246 1.27 -9.37 2.29
N GLY A 247 -0.05 -9.54 2.26
CA GLY A 247 -0.75 -10.57 3.01
C GLY A 247 -0.73 -10.36 4.53
N TYR A 248 -0.08 -9.30 5.04
CA TYR A 248 -0.09 -8.93 6.45
C TYR A 248 -0.71 -7.55 6.66
N GLY A 249 -1.50 -7.42 7.73
CA GLY A 249 -2.07 -6.15 8.18
C GLY A 249 -1.80 -5.91 9.66
N VAL A 250 -1.35 -4.70 10.00
CA VAL A 250 -1.26 -4.30 11.40
C VAL A 250 -2.64 -3.83 11.85
N GLU A 251 -3.12 -4.43 12.93
CA GLU A 251 -4.33 -4.00 13.64
C GLU A 251 -3.90 -3.37 14.95
N SER A 252 -4.43 -2.19 15.24
CA SER A 252 -4.03 -1.41 16.42
C SER A 252 -5.14 -0.53 16.93
N ASN A 253 -5.20 -0.36 18.25
CA ASN A 253 -5.87 0.75 18.89
C ASN A 253 -4.91 1.39 19.91
N ASP A 254 -5.42 2.21 20.82
CA ASP A 254 -4.57 2.93 21.77
C ASP A 254 -3.93 2.00 22.83
N GLU A 255 -4.40 0.75 22.97
CA GLU A 255 -3.89 -0.21 23.97
C GLU A 255 -3.21 -1.44 23.39
N PHE A 256 -3.71 -1.95 22.27
CA PHE A 256 -3.29 -3.22 21.70
C PHE A 256 -2.79 -3.03 20.28
N SER A 257 -1.77 -3.79 19.93
CA SER A 257 -1.43 -4.02 18.52
C SER A 257 -1.20 -5.50 18.25
N GLY A 258 -1.42 -5.89 17.00
CA GLY A 258 -1.22 -7.24 16.50
C GLY A 258 -1.04 -7.23 14.98
N VAL A 259 -0.71 -8.40 14.44
CA VAL A 259 -0.52 -8.59 12.99
C VAL A 259 -1.41 -9.72 12.52
N ILE A 260 -2.28 -9.43 11.57
CA ILE A 260 -3.13 -10.41 10.89
C ILE A 260 -2.43 -10.89 9.62
N ASP A 261 -2.45 -12.20 9.39
CA ASP A 261 -2.25 -12.81 8.08
C ASP A 261 -3.57 -12.85 7.32
N PHE A 262 -3.72 -11.98 6.33
CA PHE A 262 -4.89 -11.92 5.47
C PHE A 262 -5.04 -13.15 4.57
N THR A 263 -3.95 -13.87 4.27
CA THR A 263 -4.06 -15.09 3.43
C THR A 263 -4.76 -16.24 4.17
N THR A 264 -4.63 -16.27 5.49
CA THR A 264 -5.26 -17.29 6.34
C THR A 264 -6.40 -16.73 7.19
N MET A 265 -6.52 -15.40 7.26
CA MET A 265 -7.38 -14.63 8.17
C MET A 265 -7.17 -15.04 9.63
N SER A 266 -5.91 -15.08 10.04
CA SER A 266 -5.50 -15.47 11.39
C SER A 266 -4.46 -14.51 11.98
N TRP A 267 -4.32 -14.50 13.31
CA TRP A 267 -3.28 -13.72 13.97
C TRP A 267 -1.90 -14.35 13.76
N LEU A 268 -1.02 -13.67 13.03
CA LEU A 268 0.42 -13.96 13.03
C LEU A 268 1.03 -13.57 14.38
N ILE A 269 0.74 -12.33 14.82
CA ILE A 269 1.09 -11.82 16.14
C ILE A 269 -0.22 -11.44 16.82
N LYS A 270 -0.57 -12.16 17.90
CA LYS A 270 -1.81 -11.92 18.65
C LYS A 270 -1.83 -10.51 19.26
N PRO A 271 -3.03 -9.93 19.47
CA PRO A 271 -3.19 -8.64 20.13
C PRO A 271 -2.47 -8.61 21.48
N GLN A 272 -1.64 -7.60 21.69
CA GLN A 272 -0.84 -7.46 22.91
C GLN A 272 -0.43 -5.99 23.17
N LYS A 273 -0.06 -5.69 24.42
CA LYS A 273 0.25 -4.32 24.90
C LYS A 273 1.75 -3.98 24.95
N ASN A 274 2.61 -4.99 24.90
CA ASN A 274 4.06 -4.86 25.11
C ASN A 274 4.80 -4.23 23.92
N LEU A 275 4.33 -4.47 22.70
CA LEU A 275 4.91 -3.87 21.49
C LEU A 275 3.81 -3.07 20.81
N LYS A 276 4.11 -1.82 20.48
CA LYS A 276 3.28 -0.99 19.61
C LYS A 276 3.77 -1.18 18.17
N ILE A 277 3.15 -2.12 17.47
CA ILE A 277 3.45 -2.41 16.06
C ILE A 277 2.73 -1.36 15.21
N GLU A 278 3.46 -0.70 14.32
CA GLU A 278 2.94 0.43 13.53
C GLU A 278 2.97 0.20 12.01
N ALA A 279 3.89 -0.62 11.51
CA ALA A 279 4.05 -0.82 10.08
C ALA A 279 4.61 -2.20 9.74
N VAL A 280 4.41 -2.60 8.49
CA VAL A 280 5.00 -3.81 7.91
C VAL A 280 6.07 -3.39 6.91
N ASN A 281 7.20 -4.06 6.95
CA ASN A 281 8.25 -3.95 5.96
C ASN A 281 8.71 -5.35 5.57
N TYR A 282 9.54 -5.48 4.55
CA TYR A 282 10.01 -6.76 4.08
C TYR A 282 11.33 -6.62 3.34
N THR A 283 12.00 -7.76 3.16
CA THR A 283 13.07 -7.92 2.17
C THR A 283 12.76 -9.14 1.31
N ALA A 284 13.34 -9.22 0.11
CA ALA A 284 13.21 -10.40 -0.74
C ALA A 284 14.56 -11.08 -0.92
N GLU A 285 14.62 -12.41 -0.84
CA GLU A 285 15.88 -13.13 -1.14
C GLU A 285 16.20 -13.17 -2.63
N THR A 286 15.16 -13.06 -3.45
CA THR A 286 15.18 -13.11 -4.91
C THR A 286 14.15 -12.12 -5.43
N ASN A 287 14.32 -11.65 -6.66
CA ASN A 287 13.36 -10.75 -7.30
C ASN A 287 11.95 -11.35 -7.29
N VAL A 288 10.97 -10.55 -6.89
CA VAL A 288 9.54 -10.86 -7.03
C VAL A 288 9.03 -10.31 -8.35
N SER A 289 7.96 -10.92 -8.88
CA SER A 289 7.33 -10.44 -10.10
C SER A 289 6.66 -9.08 -9.87
N ASP A 290 6.51 -8.28 -10.93
CA ASP A 290 5.82 -6.98 -10.84
C ASP A 290 4.34 -7.11 -10.44
N LYS A 291 3.72 -8.24 -10.77
CA LYS A 291 2.32 -8.56 -10.47
C LYS A 291 2.07 -9.01 -9.03
N PHE A 292 3.13 -9.36 -8.30
CA PHE A 292 3.15 -9.88 -6.93
C PHE A 292 2.12 -10.99 -6.66
N THR A 293 2.60 -12.22 -6.49
CA THR A 293 1.75 -13.38 -6.20
C THR A 293 1.84 -13.92 -4.77
N ILE A 294 0.90 -14.78 -4.35
CA ILE A 294 0.97 -15.55 -3.09
C ILE A 294 2.24 -16.42 -3.08
N GLU A 295 2.69 -16.91 -4.24
CA GLU A 295 3.97 -17.61 -4.35
C GLU A 295 5.15 -16.66 -4.21
N ASP A 296 5.05 -15.42 -4.71
CA ASP A 296 6.07 -14.40 -4.48
C ASP A 296 6.17 -13.98 -3.01
N ARG A 297 5.06 -14.00 -2.26
CA ARG A 297 5.06 -13.78 -0.80
C ARG A 297 6.02 -14.74 -0.07
N LYS A 298 6.14 -15.99 -0.52
CA LYS A 298 7.06 -16.99 0.10
C LYS A 298 8.54 -16.63 -0.08
N LYS A 299 8.86 -15.75 -1.03
CA LYS A 299 10.22 -15.23 -1.28
C LYS A 299 10.54 -13.99 -0.45
N LEU A 300 9.52 -13.45 0.24
CA LEU A 300 9.65 -12.29 1.11
C LEU A 300 9.89 -12.73 2.55
N LYS A 301 10.73 -11.95 3.22
CA LYS A 301 10.91 -11.99 4.66
C LYS A 301 10.35 -10.70 5.26
N PHE A 302 9.38 -10.84 6.15
CA PHE A 302 8.68 -9.71 6.75
C PHE A 302 9.31 -9.23 8.05
N TYR A 303 9.16 -7.93 8.28
CA TYR A 303 9.58 -7.24 9.48
C TYR A 303 8.49 -6.27 9.93
N PHE A 304 8.33 -6.09 11.23
CA PHE A 304 7.31 -5.24 11.82
C PHE A 304 7.97 -4.11 12.58
N LEU A 305 7.63 -2.87 12.22
CA LEU A 305 8.12 -1.69 12.91
C LEU A 305 7.43 -1.61 14.28
N VAL A 306 8.24 -1.62 15.33
CA VAL A 306 7.80 -1.37 16.70
C VAL A 306 8.25 0.03 17.09
N ASN A 307 7.31 0.81 17.62
CA ASN A 307 7.60 2.07 18.28
C ASN A 307 7.75 1.85 19.78
N ASP A 308 8.92 2.18 20.30
CA ASP A 308 9.27 2.10 21.71
C ASP A 308 9.22 3.51 22.30
N GLU A 309 8.00 3.91 22.66
CA GLU A 309 7.72 5.24 23.21
C GLU A 309 8.54 5.54 24.46
N LYS A 310 8.85 4.51 25.27
CA LYS A 310 9.64 4.67 26.51
C LYS A 310 11.06 5.13 26.22
N ASN A 311 11.65 4.63 25.14
CA ASN A 311 13.02 4.93 24.76
C ASN A 311 13.11 5.96 23.63
N ASN A 312 11.96 6.49 23.16
CA ASN A 312 11.86 7.36 21.99
C ASN A 312 12.63 6.82 20.77
N THR A 313 12.47 5.52 20.50
CA THR A 313 13.14 4.84 19.39
C THR A 313 12.17 3.94 18.64
N SER A 314 12.48 3.61 17.39
CA SER A 314 11.76 2.56 16.67
C SER A 314 12.74 1.49 16.21
N TYR A 315 12.27 0.24 16.17
CA TYR A 315 13.06 -0.90 15.74
C TYR A 315 12.20 -1.91 15.03
N TYR A 316 12.83 -2.78 14.24
CA TYR A 316 12.09 -3.84 13.57
C TYR A 316 12.19 -5.15 14.33
N ILE A 317 11.12 -5.93 14.30
CA ILE A 317 11.07 -7.33 14.72
C ILE A 317 10.73 -8.21 13.52
N ASP A 318 11.14 -9.48 13.52
CA ASP A 318 10.57 -10.46 12.57
C ASP A 318 9.33 -11.16 13.16
N GLU A 319 8.75 -12.10 12.41
CA GLU A 319 7.62 -12.94 12.83
C GLU A 319 7.90 -13.78 14.10
N ASN A 320 9.18 -14.04 14.40
CA ASN A 320 9.61 -14.74 15.62
C ASN A 320 9.93 -13.77 16.76
N LEU A 321 9.51 -12.50 16.64
CA LEU A 321 9.74 -11.41 17.59
C LEU A 321 11.23 -11.10 17.83
N LYS A 322 12.11 -11.47 16.91
CA LYS A 322 13.54 -11.15 17.02
C LYS A 322 13.78 -9.68 16.77
N LYS A 323 14.31 -8.98 17.76
CA LYS A 323 14.63 -7.53 17.70
C LYS A 323 15.87 -7.22 16.86
N TYR A 324 15.72 -6.24 15.96
CA TYR A 324 16.78 -5.68 15.11
C TYR A 324 17.02 -4.22 15.46
N LEU A 325 18.20 -3.95 16.03
CA LEU A 325 18.71 -2.62 16.31
C LEU A 325 20.05 -2.44 15.59
N PRO A 326 20.38 -1.22 15.12
CA PRO A 326 21.73 -0.88 14.74
C PRO A 326 22.70 -1.14 15.90
N LYS A 327 23.88 -1.68 15.60
CA LYS A 327 24.98 -1.62 16.57
C LYS A 327 25.48 -0.19 16.62
N SER A 328 25.52 0.34 17.85
CA SER A 328 26.19 1.58 18.22
C SER A 328 27.65 1.57 17.79
#